data_AF-A0A164Q781-F1
#
_entry.id   AF-A0A164Q781-F1
#
_cell.length_a   1.000
_cell.length_b   1.000
_cell.length_c   1.000
_cell.angle_alpha   90.00
_cell.angle_beta   90.00
_cell.angle_gamma   90.00
#
_symmetry.space_group_name_H-M   'P 1'
#
loop_
_entity.id
_entity.type
_entity.pdbx_description
1 polymer ?
#
loop_
_entity_poly.entity_id
_entity_poly.type
_entity_poly.pdbx_seq_one_letter_code
_entity_poly.pdbx_strand_id
1 'polypeptide(L)' 'MDTETPAIPPKVRTWAYVVAIAAGAAVTPLNVAGLEVAASAAGAIAAAGAGIAFGYRPTRSDGA' A
#
# COMPACT_ATOMS: atom_id res chain seq x y z
N MET A 1 -25.09 -2.45 17.24
CA MET A 1 -24.07 -3.47 16.95
C MET A 1 -22.93 -2.71 16.32
N ASP A 2 -21.98 -2.29 17.15
CA ASP A 2 -20.80 -1.58 16.68
C ASP A 2 -19.88 -2.62 16.05
N THR A 3 -20.09 -2.87 14.76
CA THR A 3 -19.12 -3.60 13.96
C THR A 3 -17.90 -2.70 13.85
N GLU A 4 -16.99 -2.87 14.82
CA GLU A 4 -15.64 -2.35 14.83
C GLU A 4 -15.07 -2.56 13.43
N THR A 5 -14.97 -1.47 12.66
CA THR A 5 -14.49 -1.54 11.27
C THR A 5 -13.13 -2.25 11.32
N PRO A 6 -12.92 -3.37 10.59
CA PRO A 6 -11.76 -4.23 10.81
C PRO A 6 -10.43 -3.48 10.67
N ALA A 7 -9.84 -3.01 11.77
CA ALA A 7 -8.62 -2.23 11.70
C ALA A 7 -7.47 -3.13 11.23
N ILE A 8 -6.80 -2.75 10.15
CA ILE A 8 -5.61 -3.48 9.67
C ILE A 8 -4.56 -3.50 10.80
N PRO A 9 -4.03 -4.68 11.17
CA PRO A 9 -3.02 -4.76 12.21
C PRO A 9 -1.83 -3.84 11.90
N PRO A 10 -1.27 -3.10 12.88
CA PRO A 10 -0.19 -2.14 12.64
C PRO A 10 1.00 -2.75 11.90
N LYS A 11 1.34 -4.02 12.19
CA LYS A 11 2.40 -4.76 11.49
C LYS A 11 2.11 -4.91 9.99
N VAL A 12 0.89 -5.26 9.61
CA VAL A 12 0.48 -5.43 8.20
C VAL A 12 0.55 -4.08 7.48
N ARG A 13 0.08 -3.01 8.13
CA ARG A 13 0.18 -1.65 7.61
C ARG A 13 1.64 -1.24 7.38
N THR A 14 2.52 -1.48 8.35
CA THR A 14 3.97 -1.20 8.22
C THR A 14 4.60 -1.99 7.09
N TRP A 15 4.28 -3.27 6.94
CA TRP A 15 4.78 -4.06 5.80
C TRP A 15 4.28 -3.51 4.47
N ALA A 16 3.01 -3.09 4.38
CA ALA A 16 2.46 -2.46 3.19
C ALA A 16 3.20 -1.15 2.83
N TYR A 17 3.58 -0.33 3.83
CA TYR A 17 4.45 0.83 3.62
C TYR A 17 5.79 0.46 2.99
N VAL A 18 6.49 -0.50 3.59
CA VAL A 18 7.84 -0.90 3.16
C VAL A 18 7.80 -1.45 1.74
N VAL A 19 6.83 -2.34 1.45
CA VAL A 19 6.66 -2.92 0.12
C VAL A 19 6.30 -1.85 -0.91
N ALA A 20 5.40 -0.91 -0.57
CA ALA A 20 5.02 0.15 -1.49
C ALA A 20 6.19 1.04 -1.88
N ILE A 21 7.01 1.44 -0.90
CA ILE A 21 8.19 2.27 -1.11
C ILE A 21 9.24 1.53 -1.96
N ALA A 22 9.54 0.28 -1.61
CA ALA A 22 10.52 -0.52 -2.33
C ALA A 22 10.10 -0.75 -3.79
N ALA A 23 8.83 -1.10 -4.02
CA ALA A 23 8.31 -1.29 -5.36
C ALA A 23 8.29 0.02 -6.17
N GLY A 24 7.87 1.14 -5.55
CA GLY A 24 7.88 2.46 -6.19
C GLY A 24 9.29 2.90 -6.60
N ALA A 25 10.29 2.66 -5.75
CA ALA A 25 11.69 2.96 -6.05
C ALA A 25 12.24 2.11 -7.21
N ALA A 26 11.72 0.88 -7.40
CA ALA A 26 12.15 -0.01 -8.47
C ALA A 26 11.56 0.34 -9.85
N VAL A 27 10.45 1.08 -9.93
CA VAL A 27 9.79 1.41 -11.23
C VAL A 27 10.74 2.10 -12.20
N THR A 28 11.44 3.13 -11.75
CA THR A 28 12.35 3.93 -12.59
C THR A 28 13.52 3.10 -13.14
N PRO A 29 14.32 2.39 -12.32
CA PRO A 29 15.41 1.58 -12.84
C PRO A 29 14.93 0.42 -13.73
N LEU A 30 13.76 -0.17 -13.45
CA LEU A 30 13.17 -1.21 -14.32
C LEU A 30 12.77 -0.64 -15.69
N ASN A 31 12.20 0.57 -15.75
CA ASN A 31 11.91 1.26 -17.00
C ASN A 31 13.19 1.60 -17.78
N VAL A 32 14.24 2.07 -17.09
CA VAL A 32 15.54 2.37 -17.72
C VAL A 32 16.20 1.11 -18.28
N ALA A 33 15.99 -0.04 -17.63
CA ALA A 33 16.51 -1.33 -18.09
C ALA A 33 15.70 -1.96 -19.25
N GLY A 34 14.62 -1.32 -19.73
CA GLY A 34 13.74 -1.89 -20.76
C GLY A 34 12.94 -3.10 -20.28
N LEU A 35 12.57 -3.13 -18.99
CA LEU A 35 11.76 -4.18 -18.37
C LEU A 35 10.36 -3.63 -18.04
N GLU A 36 9.60 -3.22 -19.06
CA GLU A 36 8.36 -2.47 -18.91
C GLU A 36 7.29 -3.27 -18.15
N VAL A 37 7.21 -4.58 -18.37
CA VAL A 37 6.28 -5.46 -17.65
C VAL A 37 6.59 -5.49 -16.15
N ALA A 38 7.87 -5.58 -15.78
CA ALA A 38 8.29 -5.58 -14.38
C ALA A 38 8.08 -4.21 -13.74
N ALA A 39 8.36 -3.12 -14.46
CA ALA A 39 8.12 -1.77 -13.98
C ALA A 39 6.63 -1.50 -13.73
N SER A 40 5.76 -2.00 -14.62
CA SER A 40 4.30 -1.89 -14.47
C SER A 40 3.79 -2.70 -13.28
N ALA A 41 4.31 -3.93 -13.09
CA ALA A 41 4.01 -4.73 -11.91
C ALA A 41 4.47 -4.05 -10.61
N ALA A 42 5.67 -3.47 -10.59
CA ALA A 42 6.19 -2.71 -9.45
C ALA A 42 5.32 -1.48 -9.14
N GLY A 43 4.85 -0.76 -10.18
CA GLY A 43 3.92 0.36 -10.02
C GLY A 43 2.58 -0.07 -9.43
N ALA A 44 2.01 -1.20 -9.89
CA ALA A 44 0.78 -1.75 -9.35
C ALA A 44 0.92 -2.18 -7.87
N ILE A 45 2.05 -2.82 -7.50
CA ILE A 45 2.36 -3.19 -6.13
C ILE A 45 2.51 -1.94 -5.24
N ALA A 46 3.17 -0.90 -5.74
CA ALA A 46 3.30 0.37 -5.04
C ALA A 46 1.94 1.02 -4.74
N ALA A 47 1.05 1.05 -5.75
CA ALA A 47 -0.30 1.60 -5.60
C ALA A 47 -1.15 0.78 -4.62
N ALA A 48 -1.13 -0.55 -4.72
CA ALA A 48 -1.86 -1.43 -3.81
C ALA A 48 -1.37 -1.31 -2.36
N GLY A 49 -0.05 -1.31 -2.15
CA GLY A 49 0.55 -1.14 -0.83
C GLY A 49 0.22 0.22 -0.21
N ALA A 50 0.22 1.30 -1.01
CA ALA A 50 -0.21 2.63 -0.55
C ALA A 50 -1.70 2.67 -0.19
N GLY A 51 -2.56 2.02 -0.97
CA GLY A 51 -4.00 1.90 -0.65
C GLY A 51 -4.26 1.20 0.69
N ILE A 52 -3.50 0.15 1.00
CA ILE A 52 -3.57 -0.55 2.29
C ILE A 52 -2.96 0.31 3.42
N ALA A 53 -1.87 1.01 3.15
CA ALA A 53 -1.14 1.81 4.13
C ALA A 53 -1.90 3.08 4.58
N PHE A 54 -2.62 3.73 3.65
CA PHE A 54 -3.26 5.04 3.88
C PHE A 54 -4.79 5.03 3.71
N GLY A 55 -5.34 4.11 2.91
CA GLY A 55 -6.76 4.08 2.55
C GLY A 55 -7.67 3.45 3.61
N TYR A 56 -7.13 2.65 4.53
CA TYR A 56 -7.90 2.10 5.64
C TYR A 56 -8.03 3.13 6.77
N ARG A 57 -8.90 4.13 6.58
CA ARG A 57 -9.41 4.94 7.70
C ARG A 57 -10.62 4.22 8.28
N PRO A 58 -10.62 3.85 9.58
CA PRO A 58 -11.86 3.53 10.27
C PRO A 58 -12.80 4.73 10.08
N THR A 59 -13.97 4.51 9.49
CA THR A 59 -15.04 5.50 9.54
C THR A 59 -15.40 5.64 11.02
N ARG A 60 -15.05 6.78 11.63
CA ARG A 60 -15.44 7.27 12.96
C ARG A 60 -15.79 6.21 14.01
N SER A 61 -14.97 6.12 15.04
CA SER A 61 -15.48 5.82 16.38
C SER A 61 -16.45 6.95 16.76
N ASP A 62 -17.75 6.66 16.82
CA ASP A 62 -18.70 7.54 17.49
C ASP A 62 -18.27 7.67 18.95
N GLY A 63 -17.97 8.90 19.38
CA GLY A 63 -17.41 9.19 20.69
C GLY A 63 -17.02 10.65 20.86
N ALA A 64 -17.96 11.56 20.55
CA ALA A 64 -17.97 12.95 20.99
C ALA A 64 -19.40 13.34 21.34
#